data_AF-A0A0H2WXK9-F1
#
_entry.id   AF-A0A0H2WXK9-F1
#
_cell.length_a   1.000
_cell.length_b   1.000
_cell.length_c   1.000
_cell.angle_alpha   90.00
_cell.angle_beta   90.00
_cell.angle_gamma   90.00
#
_symmetry.space_group_name_H-M   'P 1'
#
loop_
_entity.id
_entity.type
_entity.pdbx_description
1 polymer ?
#
loop_
_entity_poly.entity_id
_entity_poly.type
_entity_poly.pdbx_seq_one_letter_code
_entity_poly.pdbx_strand_id
1 'polypeptide(L)'
;MTPEAIIEDRRFQETLDKIRKEEGYDFAAIAFYESNKPSSPIKWHYVSGNKNNRFKLIILRKGRGLAGTVMKTGKRMVIANVGLALGPEEKIDYPILLSESLTAVLAVPLWYKNQVYGVLLFGQRDGRPLPKIFDNDDIQRKFGIFNDDK
;
A
#
# COMPACT_ATOMS: atom_id res chain seq x y z
N MET A 1 13.93 -6.59 18.80
CA MET A 1 12.64 -6.98 18.17
C MET A 1 12.23 -8.29 18.82
N THR A 2 10.99 -8.42 19.31
CA THR A 2 10.56 -9.62 20.03
C THR A 2 10.25 -10.77 19.06
N PRO A 3 10.29 -12.04 19.49
CA PRO A 3 9.93 -13.18 18.65
C PRO A 3 8.53 -13.07 18.01
N GLU A 4 7.57 -12.51 18.75
CA GLU A 4 6.20 -12.28 18.27
C GLU A 4 6.17 -11.28 17.12
N ALA A 5 6.92 -10.17 17.23
CA ALA A 5 7.03 -9.16 16.18
C ALA A 5 7.72 -9.73 14.92
N ILE A 6 8.70 -10.64 15.09
CA ILE A 6 9.36 -11.32 13.96
C ILE A 6 8.38 -12.25 13.22
N ILE A 7 7.51 -12.94 13.95
CA ILE A 7 6.51 -13.84 13.38
C ILE A 7 5.43 -13.05 12.64
N GLU A 8 4.95 -11.95 13.24
CA GLU A 8 4.00 -11.04 12.59
C GLU A 8 4.62 -10.47 11.29
N ASP A 9 5.84 -9.94 11.35
CA ASP A 9 6.57 -9.39 10.19
C ASP A 9 6.67 -10.39 9.01
N ARG A 10 7.03 -11.64 9.33
CA ARG A 10 7.11 -12.72 8.33
C ARG A 10 5.75 -13.03 7.71
N ARG A 11 4.69 -13.08 8.53
CA ARG A 11 3.33 -13.37 8.08
C ARG A 11 2.79 -12.26 7.17
N PHE A 12 3.08 -10.99 7.48
CA PHE A 12 2.72 -9.87 6.62
C PHE A 12 3.38 -9.98 5.24
N GLN A 13 4.69 -10.23 5.20
CA GLN A 13 5.44 -10.33 3.96
C GLN A 13 5.00 -11.54 3.10
N GLU A 14 4.90 -12.73 3.69
CA GLU A 14 4.50 -13.95 2.97
C GLU A 14 3.09 -13.82 2.37
N THR A 15 2.19 -13.19 3.10
CA THR A 15 0.82 -12.97 2.62
C THR A 15 0.77 -11.91 1.53
N LEU A 16 1.52 -10.81 1.66
CA LEU A 16 1.62 -9.80 0.61
C LEU A 16 2.16 -10.43 -0.69
N ASP A 17 3.18 -11.29 -0.58
CA ASP A 17 3.75 -12.02 -1.71
C ASP A 17 2.76 -12.96 -2.37
N LYS A 18 2.01 -13.72 -1.56
CA LYS A 18 0.97 -14.63 -2.05
C LYS A 18 -0.10 -13.87 -2.81
N ILE A 19 -0.67 -12.83 -2.19
CA ILE A 19 -1.84 -12.16 -2.76
C ILE A 19 -1.47 -11.36 -4.00
N ARG A 20 -0.29 -10.72 -4.03
CA ARG A 20 0.19 -10.06 -5.26
C ARG A 20 0.22 -11.04 -6.45
N LYS A 21 0.72 -12.27 -6.23
CA LYS A 21 0.80 -13.30 -7.27
C LYS A 21 -0.57 -13.81 -7.68
N GLU A 22 -1.43 -14.13 -6.71
CA GLU A 22 -2.78 -14.67 -6.96
C GLU A 22 -3.68 -13.68 -7.71
N GLU A 23 -3.57 -12.39 -7.41
CA GLU A 23 -4.37 -11.33 -8.03
C GLU A 23 -3.75 -10.75 -9.31
N GLY A 24 -2.58 -11.24 -9.72
CA GLY A 24 -1.95 -10.87 -10.98
C GLY A 24 -1.37 -9.45 -11.03
N TYR A 25 -0.90 -8.93 -9.90
CA TYR A 25 -0.25 -7.62 -9.82
C TYR A 25 1.28 -7.71 -9.95
N ASP A 26 1.87 -6.71 -10.60
CA ASP A 26 3.33 -6.58 -10.72
C ASP A 26 3.98 -6.15 -9.41
N PHE A 27 3.26 -5.38 -8.59
CA PHE A 27 3.76 -4.79 -7.36
C PHE A 27 2.67 -4.77 -6.28
N ALA A 28 3.07 -5.00 -5.04
CA ALA A 28 2.24 -4.72 -3.88
C ALA A 28 3.07 -4.12 -2.75
N ALA A 29 2.46 -3.29 -1.90
CA ALA A 29 3.12 -2.69 -0.75
C ALA A 29 2.15 -2.40 0.39
N ILE A 30 2.66 -2.38 1.61
CA ILE A 30 1.90 -2.01 2.80
C ILE A 30 2.57 -0.83 3.49
N ALA A 31 1.78 0.19 3.80
CA ALA A 31 2.21 1.36 4.55
C ALA A 31 1.58 1.41 5.94
N PHE A 32 2.39 1.76 6.93
CA PHE A 32 2.00 1.99 8.32
C PHE A 32 2.62 3.29 8.84
N TYR A 33 2.14 3.77 9.99
CA TYR A 33 2.92 4.73 10.77
C TYR A 33 4.17 4.06 11.33
N GLU A 34 5.32 4.74 11.27
CA GLU A 34 6.59 4.21 11.77
C GLU A 34 6.62 4.04 13.31
N SER A 35 5.71 4.71 14.00
CA SER A 35 5.58 4.73 15.46
C SER A 35 4.21 5.26 15.88
N ASN A 36 3.86 5.07 17.15
CA ASN A 36 2.61 5.55 17.75
C ASN A 36 2.61 7.05 18.09
N LYS A 37 3.62 7.82 17.66
CA LYS A 37 3.73 9.25 17.95
C LYS A 37 2.74 10.06 17.08
N PRO A 38 2.18 11.17 17.58
CA PRO A 38 1.22 11.99 16.81
C PRO A 38 1.77 12.52 15.48
N SER A 39 3.06 12.81 15.42
CA SER A 39 3.77 13.32 14.23
C SER A 39 4.50 12.23 13.44
N SER A 40 4.24 10.97 13.75
CA SER A 40 4.92 9.82 13.14
C SER A 40 4.71 9.81 11.62
N PRO A 41 5.77 9.64 10.83
CA PRO A 41 5.64 9.53 9.39
C PRO A 41 5.01 8.19 9.01
N ILE A 42 4.43 8.17 7.81
CA ILE A 42 3.97 6.96 7.14
C ILE A 42 5.10 6.48 6.23
N LYS A 43 5.45 5.19 6.33
CA LYS A 43 6.47 4.54 5.49
C LYS A 43 5.90 3.27 4.85
N TRP A 44 6.50 2.85 3.74
CA TRP A 44 6.25 1.54 3.14
C TRP A 44 7.09 0.50 3.88
N HIS A 45 6.45 -0.31 4.73
CA HIS A 45 7.12 -1.31 5.56
C HIS A 45 7.36 -2.60 4.78
N TYR A 46 6.35 -3.05 4.04
CA TYR A 46 6.38 -4.29 3.28
C TYR A 46 6.21 -3.98 1.79
N VAL A 47 6.95 -4.69 0.96
CA VAL A 47 6.82 -4.62 -0.50
C VAL A 47 6.95 -6.01 -1.10
N SER A 48 6.30 -6.23 -2.23
CA SER A 48 6.39 -7.45 -3.01
C SER A 48 6.52 -7.10 -4.49
N GLY A 49 7.44 -7.76 -5.18
CA GLY A 49 7.73 -7.48 -6.60
C GLY A 49 8.36 -6.10 -6.84
N ASN A 50 9.05 -5.54 -5.85
CA ASN A 50 9.79 -4.28 -5.99
C ASN A 50 10.99 -4.43 -6.93
N LYS A 51 11.25 -3.44 -7.77
CA LYS A 51 12.42 -3.40 -8.66
C LYS A 51 13.67 -2.93 -7.94
N ASN A 52 13.52 -2.20 -6.83
CA ASN A 52 14.63 -1.61 -6.08
C ASN A 52 14.23 -1.34 -4.62
N ASN A 53 15.17 -0.82 -3.84
CA ASN A 53 14.96 -0.52 -2.43
C ASN A 53 14.75 0.97 -2.11
N ARG A 54 14.53 1.83 -3.13
CA ARG A 54 14.35 3.29 -2.91
C ARG A 54 13.06 3.61 -2.18
N PHE A 55 12.07 2.71 -2.18
CA PHE A 55 10.85 2.85 -1.38
C PHE A 55 11.14 3.11 0.11
N LYS A 56 12.26 2.59 0.64
CA LYS A 56 12.69 2.77 2.04
C LYS A 56 13.02 4.23 2.39
N LEU A 57 13.33 5.05 1.37
CA LEU A 57 13.62 6.48 1.52
C LEU A 57 12.35 7.34 1.53
N ILE A 58 11.20 6.76 1.18
CA ILE A 58 9.94 7.48 1.11
C ILE A 58 9.41 7.73 2.53
N ILE A 59 9.24 9.01 2.86
CA ILE A 59 8.67 9.48 4.12
C ILE A 59 7.44 10.31 3.79
N LEU A 60 6.27 9.84 4.21
CA LEU A 60 4.99 10.51 3.95
C LEU A 60 4.43 11.11 5.24
N ARG A 61 3.78 12.27 5.14
CA ARG A 61 2.95 12.82 6.22
C ARG A 61 1.50 12.41 6.03
N LYS A 62 0.71 12.42 7.11
CA LYS A 62 -0.75 12.21 7.03
C LYS A 62 -1.37 13.17 6.01
N GLY A 63 -2.19 12.64 5.09
CA GLY A 63 -2.79 13.41 4.01
C GLY A 63 -1.88 13.74 2.82
N ARG A 64 -0.64 13.23 2.76
CA ARG A 64 0.27 13.40 1.61
C ARG A 64 0.56 12.07 0.92
N GLY A 65 0.61 12.12 -0.40
CA GLY A 65 0.81 10.95 -1.24
C GLY A 65 -0.37 9.96 -1.20
N LEU A 66 -0.20 8.79 -1.82
CA LEU A 66 -1.24 7.76 -1.89
C LEU A 66 -1.60 7.26 -0.48
N ALA A 67 -0.59 6.80 0.26
CA ALA A 67 -0.83 6.24 1.59
C ALA A 67 -1.40 7.30 2.55
N GLY A 68 -0.85 8.51 2.58
CA GLY A 68 -1.34 9.56 3.48
C GLY A 68 -2.78 10.00 3.16
N THR A 69 -3.15 10.04 1.89
CA THR A 69 -4.52 10.39 1.46
C THR A 69 -5.52 9.29 1.85
N VAL A 70 -5.19 8.03 1.60
CA VAL A 70 -6.04 6.89 1.99
C VAL A 70 -6.18 6.81 3.51
N MET A 71 -5.08 6.97 4.26
CA MET A 71 -5.10 7.01 5.74
C MET A 71 -5.97 8.14 6.29
N LYS A 72 -5.97 9.31 5.64
CA LYS A 72 -6.76 10.48 6.07
C LYS A 72 -8.24 10.30 5.78
N THR A 73 -8.58 9.74 4.62
CA THR A 73 -9.96 9.71 4.11
C THR A 73 -10.69 8.43 4.47
N GLY A 74 -9.97 7.33 4.74
CA GLY A 74 -10.55 5.98 4.83
C GLY A 74 -11.20 5.53 3.52
N LYS A 75 -10.85 6.16 2.40
CA LYS A 75 -11.40 5.82 1.09
C LYS A 75 -10.30 5.25 0.22
N ARG A 76 -10.63 4.21 -0.53
CA ARG A 76 -9.75 3.65 -1.55
C ARG A 76 -9.47 4.68 -2.65
N MET A 77 -8.30 4.58 -3.25
CA MET A 77 -7.91 5.34 -4.44
C MET A 77 -7.63 4.38 -5.59
N VAL A 78 -8.19 4.67 -6.76
CA VAL A 78 -7.99 3.89 -7.97
C VAL A 78 -7.47 4.82 -9.06
N ILE A 79 -6.32 4.49 -9.63
CA ILE A 79 -5.76 5.20 -10.78
C ILE A 79 -5.52 4.15 -11.86
N ALA A 80 -6.46 4.07 -12.81
CA ALA A 80 -6.41 3.08 -13.89
C ALA A 80 -5.27 3.35 -14.89
N ASN A 81 -4.88 4.61 -15.06
CA ASN A 81 -3.74 5.01 -15.88
C ASN A 81 -3.09 6.27 -15.30
N VAL A 82 -1.89 6.12 -14.75
CA VAL A 82 -1.10 7.20 -14.14
C VAL A 82 -0.66 8.26 -15.15
N GLY A 83 -0.44 7.86 -16.41
CA GLY A 83 -0.06 8.78 -17.49
C GLY A 83 -1.17 9.76 -17.86
N LEU A 84 -2.42 9.29 -17.83
CA LEU A 84 -3.60 10.10 -18.18
C LEU A 84 -4.21 10.82 -16.97
N ALA A 85 -4.17 10.20 -15.79
CA ALA A 85 -4.85 10.73 -14.62
C ALA A 85 -4.06 11.80 -13.87
N LEU A 86 -2.73 11.85 -14.03
CA LEU A 86 -1.85 12.70 -13.25
C LEU A 86 -0.88 13.48 -14.14
N GLY A 87 -0.79 14.79 -13.88
CA GLY A 87 0.23 15.65 -14.46
C GLY A 87 1.64 15.35 -13.90
N PRO A 88 2.71 15.88 -14.52
CA PRO A 88 4.09 15.69 -14.04
C PRO A 88 4.31 16.14 -12.59
N GLU A 89 3.73 17.27 -12.20
CA GLU A 89 3.87 17.81 -10.83
C GLU A 89 3.15 16.92 -9.80
N GLU A 90 1.96 16.43 -10.12
CA GLU A 90 1.19 15.54 -9.23
C GLU A 90 1.89 14.19 -9.01
N LYS A 91 2.67 13.71 -9.98
CA LYS A 91 3.45 12.47 -9.81
C LYS A 91 4.54 12.60 -8.75
N ILE A 92 5.05 13.81 -8.51
CA ILE A 92 6.06 14.07 -7.47
C ILE A 92 5.47 13.84 -6.08
N ASP A 93 4.18 14.14 -5.90
CA ASP A 93 3.46 13.87 -4.64
C ASP A 93 3.26 12.38 -4.36
N TYR A 94 3.45 11.52 -5.37
CA TYR A 94 3.32 10.07 -5.28
C TYR A 94 4.64 9.35 -5.57
N PRO A 95 5.66 9.49 -4.70
CA PRO A 95 7.03 9.02 -4.98
C PRO A 95 7.12 7.50 -5.21
N ILE A 96 6.17 6.71 -4.68
CA ILE A 96 6.13 5.26 -4.92
C ILE A 96 5.88 4.95 -6.40
N LEU A 97 5.04 5.74 -7.09
CA LEU A 97 4.76 5.59 -8.52
C LEU A 97 6.03 5.75 -9.34
N LEU A 98 6.85 6.76 -8.99
CA LEU A 98 8.11 7.04 -9.66
C LEU A 98 9.17 5.97 -9.36
N SER A 99 9.36 5.64 -8.08
CA SER A 99 10.41 4.71 -7.64
C SER A 99 10.23 3.30 -8.22
N GLU A 100 8.98 2.88 -8.41
CA GLU A 100 8.61 1.53 -8.89
C GLU A 100 8.06 1.53 -10.32
N SER A 101 8.04 2.69 -11.00
CA SER A 101 7.54 2.85 -12.38
C SER A 101 6.12 2.29 -12.58
N LEU A 102 5.21 2.62 -11.66
CA LEU A 102 3.84 2.13 -11.68
C LEU A 102 2.98 2.94 -12.67
N THR A 103 2.25 2.24 -13.53
CA THR A 103 1.39 2.82 -14.57
C THR A 103 -0.09 2.73 -14.23
N ALA A 104 -0.49 1.86 -13.31
CA ALA A 104 -1.82 1.81 -12.73
C ALA A 104 -1.74 1.37 -11.26
N VAL A 105 -2.61 1.90 -10.39
CA VAL A 105 -2.60 1.56 -8.95
C VAL A 105 -3.99 1.46 -8.34
N LEU A 106 -4.08 0.62 -7.31
CA LEU A 106 -5.20 0.51 -6.39
C LEU A 106 -4.64 0.61 -4.97
N ALA A 107 -5.03 1.64 -4.22
CA ALA A 107 -4.66 1.82 -2.81
C ALA A 107 -5.92 1.70 -1.95
N VAL A 108 -5.89 0.86 -0.91
CA VAL A 108 -7.08 0.55 -0.11
C VAL A 108 -6.74 0.63 1.38
N PRO A 109 -7.63 1.23 2.20
CA PRO A 109 -7.41 1.34 3.63
C PRO A 109 -7.49 -0.03 4.33
N LEU A 110 -6.59 -0.27 5.27
CA LEU A 110 -6.66 -1.37 6.22
C LEU A 110 -7.32 -0.86 7.51
N TRP A 111 -8.37 -1.54 7.94
CA TRP A 111 -9.23 -1.12 9.03
C TRP A 111 -9.09 -2.04 10.23
N TYR A 112 -9.00 -1.44 11.41
CA TYR A 112 -9.04 -2.15 12.68
C TYR A 112 -9.79 -1.31 13.71
N LYS A 113 -10.81 -1.91 14.36
CA LYS A 113 -11.68 -1.22 15.35
C LYS A 113 -12.14 0.17 14.88
N ASN A 114 -12.67 0.25 13.65
CA ASN A 114 -13.15 1.48 13.00
C ASN A 114 -12.10 2.57 12.78
N GLN A 115 -10.81 2.23 12.85
CA GLN A 115 -9.70 3.12 12.58
C GLN A 115 -8.88 2.59 11.40
N VAL A 116 -8.52 3.49 10.48
CA VAL A 116 -7.57 3.16 9.41
C VAL A 116 -6.17 3.15 9.99
N TYR A 117 -5.53 1.99 9.98
CA TYR A 117 -4.22 1.80 10.61
C TYR A 117 -3.10 1.61 9.58
N GLY A 118 -3.44 1.26 8.34
CA GLY A 118 -2.50 1.12 7.25
C GLY A 118 -3.14 1.25 5.87
N VAL A 119 -2.30 1.09 4.84
CA VAL A 119 -2.73 1.12 3.44
C VAL A 119 -2.08 -0.04 2.70
N LEU A 120 -2.90 -0.83 2.01
CA LEU A 120 -2.46 -1.81 1.04
C LEU A 120 -2.49 -1.17 -0.35
N LEU A 121 -1.37 -1.23 -1.05
CA LEU A 121 -1.20 -0.74 -2.41
C LEU A 121 -0.94 -1.91 -3.34
N PHE A 122 -1.63 -1.92 -4.47
CA PHE A 122 -1.35 -2.73 -5.63
C PHE A 122 -0.97 -1.86 -6.81
N GLY A 123 -0.01 -2.32 -7.60
CA GLY A 123 0.50 -1.60 -8.75
C GLY A 123 0.75 -2.50 -9.94
N GLN A 124 0.50 -1.95 -11.13
CA GLN A 124 0.87 -2.51 -12.42
C GLN A 124 1.91 -1.64 -13.11
N ARG A 125 2.70 -2.25 -13.98
CA ARG A 125 3.73 -1.59 -14.77
C ARG A 125 3.47 -1.78 -16.26
N ASP A 126 4.26 -1.07 -17.06
CA ASP A 126 4.33 -1.28 -18.52
C ASP A 126 2.96 -1.19 -19.22
N GLY A 127 2.06 -0.36 -18.68
CA GLY A 127 0.72 -0.14 -19.21
C GLY A 127 -0.29 -1.26 -18.94
N ARG A 128 0.07 -2.28 -18.13
CA ARG A 128 -0.86 -3.35 -17.75
C ARG A 128 -2.07 -2.78 -16.98
N PRO A 129 -3.30 -3.20 -17.32
CA PRO A 129 -4.50 -2.75 -16.61
C PRO A 129 -4.63 -3.41 -15.23
N LEU A 130 -5.42 -2.78 -14.36
CA LEU A 130 -5.81 -3.37 -13.07
C LEU A 130 -6.67 -4.62 -13.33
N PRO A 131 -6.29 -5.82 -12.85
CA PRO A 131 -7.02 -7.06 -13.16
C PRO A 131 -8.39 -7.12 -12.48
N LYS A 132 -8.41 -6.89 -11.15
CA LYS A 132 -9.62 -6.84 -10.33
C LYS A 132 -9.52 -5.67 -9.36
N ILE A 133 -10.58 -4.90 -9.21
CA ILE A 133 -10.64 -3.82 -8.21
C ILE A 133 -11.36 -4.35 -6.98
N PHE A 134 -10.65 -4.48 -5.86
CA PHE A 134 -11.25 -4.93 -4.59
C PHE A 134 -12.02 -3.81 -3.90
N ASP A 135 -13.10 -4.19 -3.23
CA ASP A 135 -13.76 -3.37 -2.21
C ASP A 135 -13.24 -3.74 -0.80
N ASN A 136 -13.74 -3.04 0.22
CA ASN A 136 -13.31 -3.28 1.59
C ASN A 136 -13.70 -4.68 2.09
N ASP A 137 -14.82 -5.24 1.63
CA ASP A 137 -15.32 -6.55 2.08
C ASP A 137 -14.52 -7.70 1.47
N ASP A 138 -14.12 -7.57 0.20
CA ASP A 138 -13.14 -8.43 -0.46
C ASP A 138 -11.81 -8.37 0.29
N ILE A 139 -11.41 -7.18 0.74
CA ILE A 139 -10.19 -7.03 1.53
C ILE A 139 -10.31 -7.73 2.87
N GLN A 140 -11.38 -7.51 3.63
CA GLN A 140 -11.54 -8.14 4.92
C GLN A 140 -11.57 -9.66 4.84
N ARG A 141 -12.27 -10.23 3.86
CA ARG A 141 -12.37 -11.68 3.69
C ARG A 141 -11.08 -12.32 3.21
N LYS A 142 -10.42 -11.71 2.22
CA LYS A 142 -9.26 -12.32 1.56
C LYS A 142 -7.93 -11.95 2.22
N PHE A 143 -7.91 -10.84 2.95
CA PHE A 143 -6.74 -10.25 3.58
C PHE A 143 -6.90 -10.10 5.08
N GLY A 144 -7.76 -10.91 5.72
CA GLY A 144 -8.09 -10.80 7.15
C GLY A 144 -6.90 -10.82 8.11
N ILE A 145 -5.75 -11.34 7.67
CA ILE A 145 -4.50 -11.27 8.43
C ILE A 145 -3.93 -9.83 8.56
N PHE A 146 -4.37 -8.91 7.69
CA PHE A 146 -4.10 -7.48 7.73
C PHE A 146 -5.23 -6.70 8.41
N ASN A 147 -6.04 -7.36 9.25
CA ASN A 147 -7.01 -6.66 10.10
C ASN A 147 -6.85 -7.05 11.58
N ASP A 148 -5.74 -7.72 11.93
CA ASP A 148 -5.40 -8.32 13.23
C ASP A 148 -6.51 -8.20 14.29
N ASP A 149 -7.33 -9.25 14.42
CA ASP A 149 -8.26 -9.42 15.53
C ASP A 149 -7.48 -9.66 16.83
N LYS A 150 -7.15 -8.58 17.54
CA LYS A 150 -6.86 -8.62 18.99
C LYS A 150 -7.64 -7.55 19.73
#